data_AF-A0A971KHM8-F1
#
_entry.id   AF-A0A971KHM8-F1
#
_cell.length_a   1.000
_cell.length_b   1.000
_cell.length_c   1.000
_cell.angle_alpha   90.00
_cell.angle_beta   90.00
_cell.angle_gamma   90.00
#
_symmetry.space_group_name_H-M   'P 1'
#
loop_
_entity.id
_entity.type
_entity.pdbx_description
1 polymer ?
#
loop_
_entity_poly.entity_id
_entity_poly.type
_entity_poly.pdbx_seq_one_letter_code
_entity_poly.pdbx_strand_id
1 'polypeptide(L)' 'MSIPLDTLIDSESNVYEMTCVAISLSNIIAANGDQELENNNEKVVSKVLEKVLTEDVDYTNEDKT' A
#
# COMPACT_ATOMS: atom_id res chain seq x y z
N MET A 1 9.26 0.89 12.76
CA MET A 1 8.71 0.27 11.55
C MET A 1 9.02 1.16 10.38
N SER A 2 9.71 0.59 9.39
CA SER A 2 10.19 1.29 8.20
C SER A 2 9.51 0.69 7.00
N ILE A 3 9.23 1.51 5.99
CA ILE A 3 8.85 1.04 4.66
C ILE A 3 9.86 -0.05 4.23
N PRO A 4 9.42 -1.19 3.64
CA PRO A 4 10.33 -2.23 3.17
C PRO A 4 11.07 -1.72 1.92
N LEU A 5 12.09 -0.89 2.15
CA LEU A 5 12.82 -0.19 1.10
C LEU A 5 13.52 -1.18 0.16
N ASP A 6 14.02 -2.29 0.67
CA ASP A 6 14.67 -3.32 -0.17
C ASP A 6 13.67 -3.87 -1.19
N THR A 7 12.49 -4.30 -0.74
CA THR A 7 11.40 -4.78 -1.62
C THR A 7 10.89 -3.68 -2.55
N LEU A 8 10.81 -2.44 -2.08
CA LEU A 8 10.39 -1.31 -2.88
C LEU A 8 11.39 -0.98 -4.00
N ILE A 9 12.69 -1.10 -3.72
CA ILE A 9 13.77 -0.85 -4.69
C ILE A 9 13.85 -1.99 -5.72
N ASP A 10 13.64 -3.23 -5.28
CA ASP A 10 13.70 -4.42 -6.13
C ASP A 10 12.40 -4.67 -6.91
N SER A 11 11.34 -3.91 -6.65
CA SER A 11 10.06 -4.02 -7.36
C SER A 11 10.19 -3.56 -8.81
N GLU A 12 9.96 -4.48 -9.76
CA GLU A 12 9.84 -4.16 -11.19
C GLU A 12 8.42 -3.70 -11.60
N SER A 13 7.50 -3.58 -10.63
CA SER A 13 6.13 -3.15 -10.86
C SER A 13 6.05 -1.68 -11.27
N ASN A 14 4.93 -1.29 -11.90
CA ASN A 14 4.73 0.09 -12.28
C ASN A 14 4.53 0.96 -11.03
N VAL A 15 5.56 1.76 -10.70
CA VAL A 15 5.58 2.65 -9.52
C VAL A 15 4.40 3.60 -9.48
N TYR A 16 3.91 4.07 -10.64
CA TYR A 16 2.74 4.94 -10.71
C TYR A 16 1.48 4.22 -10.24
N GLU A 17 1.24 3.01 -10.76
CA GLU A 17 0.05 2.21 -10.41
C GLU A 17 0.06 1.83 -8.94
N MET A 18 1.22 1.36 -8.46
CA MET A 18 1.44 1.08 -7.04
C MET A 18 1.13 2.28 -6.16
N THR A 19 1.54 3.49 -6.58
CA THR A 19 1.26 4.73 -5.85
C THR A 19 -0.24 5.04 -5.83
N CYS A 20 -0.93 4.92 -6.97
CA CYS A 20 -2.39 5.12 -7.06
C CYS A 20 -3.16 4.15 -6.16
N VAL A 21 -2.76 2.88 -6.15
CA VAL A 21 -3.37 1.85 -5.30
C VAL A 21 -3.07 2.11 -3.83
N ALA A 22 -1.84 2.47 -3.50
CA ALA A 22 -1.47 2.80 -2.13
C ALA A 22 -2.27 4.00 -1.58
N ILE A 23 -2.48 5.04 -2.39
CA ILE A 23 -3.31 6.19 -2.01
C ILE A 23 -4.77 5.76 -1.81
N SER A 24 -5.32 5.00 -2.75
CA SER A 24 -6.72 4.56 -2.70
C SER A 24 -6.99 3.68 -1.47
N LEU A 25 -6.12 2.70 -1.21
CA LEU A 25 -6.24 1.81 -0.06
C LEU A 25 -6.03 2.58 1.26
N SER A 26 -5.11 3.53 1.30
CA SER A 26 -4.91 4.39 2.48
C SER A 26 -6.17 5.17 2.83
N ASN A 27 -6.89 5.70 1.84
CA ASN A 27 -8.15 6.41 2.07
C ASN A 27 -9.24 5.47 2.61
N ILE A 28 -9.34 4.24 2.08
CA ILE A 28 -10.30 3.24 2.56
C ILE A 28 -10.03 2.86 4.01
N ILE A 29 -8.77 2.59 4.35
CA ILE A 29 -8.36 2.23 5.72
C ILE A 29 -8.60 3.41 6.67
N ALA A 30 -8.23 4.63 6.27
CA ALA A 30 -8.46 5.82 7.07
C ALA A 30 -9.96 6.11 7.30
N ALA A 31 -10.82 5.82 6.33
CA ALA A 31 -12.26 6.06 6.43
C ALA A 31 -12.98 5.02 7.31
N ASN A 32 -12.55 3.75 7.26
CA ASN A 32 -13.17 2.67 8.04
C ASN A 32 -12.64 2.60 9.48
N GLY A 33 -11.49 3.22 9.75
CA GLY A 33 -10.76 3.05 11.00
C GLY A 33 -10.10 1.67 11.04
N ASP A 34 -8.86 1.62 11.51
CA ASP A 34 -8.11 0.37 11.63
C ASP A 34 -7.50 0.30 13.02
N GLN A 35 -8.08 -0.60 13.83
CA GLN A 35 -7.68 -0.79 15.23
C GLN A 35 -6.25 -1.30 15.35
N GLU A 36 -5.74 -2.05 14.36
CA GLU A 36 -4.37 -2.55 14.36
C GLU A 36 -3.39 -1.38 14.18
N LEU A 37 -3.71 -0.46 13.26
CA LEU A 37 -2.97 0.78 13.04
C LEU A 37 -2.91 1.67 14.29
N GLU A 38 -4.05 1.83 14.98
CA GLU A 38 -4.12 2.63 16.21
C GLU A 38 -3.35 1.99 17.37
N ASN A 39 -3.51 0.68 17.58
CA ASN A 39 -2.85 -0.06 18.65
C ASN A 39 -1.33 -0.07 18.50
N ASN A 40 -0.84 -0.10 17.26
CA ASN A 40 0.59 -0.16 16.96
C ASN A 40 1.22 1.22 16.69
N ASN A 41 0.42 2.30 16.75
CA ASN A 41 0.81 3.66 16.36
C ASN A 41 1.50 3.71 14.97
N GLU A 42 0.98 2.90 14.05
CA GLU A 42 1.49 2.75 12.70
C GLU A 42 1.07 3.92 11.82
N LYS A 43 1.79 4.12 10.71
CA LYS A 43 1.40 5.09 9.68
C LYS A 43 0.65 4.35 8.58
N VAL A 44 -0.55 4.84 8.25
CA VAL A 44 -1.43 4.22 7.25
C VAL A 44 -0.71 3.96 5.93
N VAL A 45 0.09 4.92 5.45
CA VAL A 45 0.83 4.80 4.18
C VAL A 45 1.89 3.71 4.25
N SER A 46 2.60 3.59 5.38
CA SER A 46 3.63 2.55 5.55
C SER A 46 3.02 1.16 5.58
N LYS A 47 1.89 0.99 6.29
CA LYS A 47 1.15 -0.28 6.36
C LYS A 47 0.59 -0.71 5.01
N VAL A 48 0.08 0.26 4.24
CA VAL A 48 -0.45 0.00 2.90
C VAL A 48 0.66 -0.39 1.94
N LEU A 49 1.80 0.32 1.94
CA LEU A 49 2.94 -0.04 1.10
C LEU A 49 3.46 -1.44 1.41
N GLU A 50 3.50 -1.82 2.68
CA GLU A 50 3.82 -3.20 3.08
C GLU A 50 2.85 -4.20 2.43
N LYS A 51 1.53 -4.01 2.59
CA LYS A 51 0.51 -4.89 1.99
C LYS A 51 0.58 -4.98 0.45
N VAL A 52 0.87 -3.88 -0.21
CA VAL A 52 0.98 -3.83 -1.68
C VAL A 52 2.26 -4.53 -2.16
N LEU A 53 3.37 -4.38 -1.43
CA LEU A 53 4.67 -4.97 -1.79
C LEU A 53 4.78 -6.45 -1.43
N THR A 54 4.02 -6.93 -0.44
CA THR A 54 3.95 -8.35 -0.08
C THR A 54 2.91 -9.13 -0.89
N GLU A 55 2.37 -8.56 -1.96
CA GLU A 55 1.32 -9.14 -2.83
C GLU A 55 0.04 -9.56 -2.08
N ASP A 56 -0.23 -8.97 -0.92
CA ASP A 56 -1.50 -9.18 -0.20
C ASP A 56 -2.68 -8.46 -0.89
N VAL A 57 -2.39 -7.68 -1.94
CA VAL A 57 -3.37 -6.91 -2.73
C VAL A 57 -3.07 -7.06 -4.22
N ASP A 58 -3.90 -7.83 -4.91
CA ASP A 58 -3.94 -7.84 -6.37
C ASP A 58 -4.61 -6.58 -6.91
N TYR A 59 -3.94 -5.86 -7.81
CA TYR A 59 -4.49 -4.69 -8.48
C TYR A 59 -4.18 -4.69 -9.97
N THR A 60 -5.13 -4.22 -10.77
CA THR A 60 -4.96 -4.05 -12.22
C THR A 60 -5.45 -2.68 -12.62
N ASN A 61 -4.70 -1.95 -13.43
CA ASN A 61 -5.23 -0.78 -14.11
C ASN A 61 -6.23 -1.22 -15.18
N GLU A 62 -7.47 -0.71 -15.11
CA GLU A 62 -8.50 -0.95 -16.13
C GLU A 62 -8.23 -0.20 -17.45
N ASP A 63 -7.11 0.53 -17.57
CA ASP A 63 -6.67 1.15 -18.82
C ASP A 63 -5.95 0.14 -19.73
N LYS A 64 -6.69 -0.88 -20.19
CA LYS A 64 -6.39 -1.59 -21.43
C LYS A 64 -7.45 -1.22 -22.47
N THR A 65 -7.24 -0.11 -23.16
CA THR A 65 -7.90 0.21 -24.43
C THR A 65 -6.85 0.57 -25.46
#